data_AF-A0AAV1ZSU5-F1
#
_entry.id   AF-A0AAV1ZSU5-F1
#
_cell.length_a   1.000
_cell.length_b   1.000
_cell.length_c   1.000
_cell.angle_alpha   90.00
_cell.angle_beta   90.00
_cell.angle_gamma   90.00
#
_symmetry.space_group_name_H-M   'P 1'
#
loop_
_entity.id
_entity.type
_entity.pdbx_description
1 polymer ?
#
loop_
_entity_poly.entity_id
_entity_poly.type
_entity_poly.pdbx_seq_one_letter_code
_entity_poly.pdbx_strand_id
1 'polypeptide(L)'
;MAARSKQVLRLYKDLLREAEKFPSYMYRTYSLRRIKDAFQENKGENNYEKIDDLITYAKANLDIIKRQVVIGQLYRGPETVIENHLKSNKTAKQ
;
A
#
# COMPACT_ATOMS: atom_id res chain seq x y z
N MET A 1 6.01 18.54 -16.50
CA MET A 1 5.26 18.49 -15.22
C MET A 1 4.08 17.52 -15.24
N ALA A 2 3.08 17.67 -16.13
CA ALA A 2 1.86 16.84 -16.13
C ALA A 2 2.06 15.32 -16.35
N ALA A 3 3.09 14.92 -17.11
CA ALA A 3 3.41 13.50 -17.29
C ALA A 3 3.96 12.86 -16.00
N ARG A 4 4.79 13.61 -15.25
CA ARG A 4 5.41 13.15 -14.00
C ARG A 4 4.38 13.04 -12.88
N SER A 5 3.47 14.00 -12.75
CA SER A 5 2.37 13.91 -11.79
C SER A 5 1.45 12.72 -12.08
N LYS A 6 1.14 12.43 -13.36
CA LYS A 6 0.40 11.23 -13.76
C LYS A 6 1.14 9.93 -13.38
N GLN A 7 2.46 9.88 -13.56
CA GLN A 7 3.28 8.73 -13.17
C GLN A 7 3.24 8.51 -11.65
N VAL A 8 3.42 9.56 -10.86
CA VAL A 8 3.38 9.48 -9.38
C VAL A 8 2.00 9.01 -8.91
N LEU A 9 0.92 9.56 -9.48
CA LEU A 9 -0.45 9.14 -9.14
C LEU A 9 -0.74 7.68 -9.53
N ARG A 10 -0.19 7.22 -10.66
CA ARG A 10 -0.28 5.80 -11.05
C ARG A 10 0.44 4.91 -10.05
N LEU A 11 1.68 5.26 -9.70
CA LEU A 11 2.48 4.51 -8.73
C LEU A 11 1.82 4.46 -7.36
N TYR A 12 1.24 5.57 -6.90
CA TYR A 12 0.46 5.62 -5.67
C TYR A 12 -0.72 4.64 -5.69
N LYS A 13 -1.51 4.65 -6.77
CA LYS A 13 -2.65 3.72 -6.94
C LYS A 13 -2.19 2.27 -6.98
N ASP A 14 -1.09 1.98 -7.67
CA ASP A 14 -0.54 0.63 -7.77
C ASP A 14 -0.06 0.13 -6.40
N LEU A 15 0.63 0.97 -5.61
CA LEU A 15 1.02 0.66 -4.24
C LEU A 15 -0.18 0.35 -3.33
N LEU A 16 -1.23 1.19 -3.37
CA LEU A 16 -2.44 0.95 -2.58
C LEU A 16 -3.12 -0.35 -2.98
N ARG A 17 -3.26 -0.61 -4.29
CA ARG A 17 -3.89 -1.83 -4.82
C ARG A 17 -3.14 -3.09 -4.42
N GLU A 18 -1.81 -3.08 -4.45
CA GLU A 18 -1.03 -4.23 -3.99
C GLU A 18 -1.09 -4.39 -2.47
N ALA A 19 -1.04 -3.29 -1.70
CA ALA A 19 -1.15 -3.34 -0.24
C ALA A 19 -2.51 -3.87 0.25
N GLU A 20 -3.60 -3.64 -0.49
CA GLU A 20 -4.92 -4.20 -0.16
C GLU A 20 -4.96 -5.73 -0.23
N LYS A 21 -4.08 -6.36 -1.03
CA LYS A 21 -4.05 -7.81 -1.23
C LYS A 21 -3.35 -8.57 -0.08
N PHE A 22 -2.75 -7.87 0.87
CA PHE A 22 -2.19 -8.51 2.06
C PHE A 22 -3.28 -9.29 2.79
N PRO A 23 -3.06 -10.58 3.10
CA PRO A 23 -4.06 -11.39 3.78
C PRO A 23 -4.23 -10.95 5.24
N SER A 24 -3.13 -10.68 5.94
CA SER A 24 -3.15 -10.20 7.33
C SER A 24 -3.63 -8.74 7.42
N TYR A 25 -4.58 -8.49 8.31
CA TYR A 25 -5.07 -7.16 8.66
C TYR A 25 -3.97 -6.19 9.08
N MET A 26 -2.99 -6.65 9.86
CA MET A 26 -1.93 -5.78 10.37
C MET A 26 -1.07 -5.24 9.24
N TYR A 27 -0.61 -6.13 8.34
CA TYR A 27 0.18 -5.71 7.18
C TYR A 27 -0.63 -4.86 6.21
N ARG A 28 -1.89 -5.21 5.96
CA ARG A 28 -2.78 -4.45 5.08
C ARG A 28 -3.00 -3.03 5.60
N THR A 29 -3.41 -2.87 6.85
CA THR A 29 -3.71 -1.55 7.43
C THR A 29 -2.46 -0.69 7.63
N TYR A 30 -1.36 -1.29 8.10
CA TYR A 30 -0.09 -0.59 8.24
C TYR A 30 0.41 -0.07 6.89
N SER A 31 0.47 -0.94 5.87
CA SER A 31 0.99 -0.58 4.56
C SER A 31 0.16 0.52 3.91
N LEU A 32 -1.17 0.41 3.96
CA LEU A 32 -2.07 1.43 3.42
C LEU A 32 -1.88 2.79 4.10
N ARG A 33 -1.76 2.81 5.43
CA ARG A 33 -1.49 4.05 6.16
C ARG A 33 -0.12 4.62 5.80
N ARG A 34 0.93 3.80 5.84
CA ARG A 34 2.30 4.27 5.57
C ARG A 34 2.45 4.81 4.15
N ILE A 35 1.80 4.19 3.16
CA ILE A 35 1.78 4.71 1.78
C ILE A 35 1.10 6.07 1.73
N LYS A 36 -0.07 6.24 2.35
CA LYS A 36 -0.77 7.55 2.39
C LYS A 36 0.07 8.62 3.05
N ASP A 37 0.64 8.32 4.21
CA ASP A 37 1.44 9.26 4.99
C ASP A 37 2.69 9.69 4.20
N ALA A 38 3.43 8.73 3.63
CA ALA A 38 4.64 9.04 2.86
C ALA A 38 4.37 9.91 1.62
N PHE A 39 3.26 9.68 0.91
CA PHE A 39 2.90 10.52 -0.25
C PHE A 39 2.39 11.90 0.18
N GLN A 40 1.74 12.00 1.33
CA GLN A 40 1.28 13.27 1.88
C GLN A 40 2.45 14.12 2.40
N GLU A 41 3.40 13.50 3.11
CA GLU A 41 4.65 14.10 3.61
C GLU A 41 5.45 14.74 2.47
N ASN A 42 5.53 14.07 1.32
CA ASN A 42 6.35 14.52 0.18
C ASN A 42 5.57 15.30 -0.89
N LYS A 43 4.31 15.66 -0.64
CA LYS A 43 3.44 16.33 -1.63
C LYS A 43 3.96 17.71 -2.07
N GLY A 44 4.62 18.42 -1.14
CA GLY A 44 5.13 19.77 -1.36
C GLY A 44 6.56 19.83 -1.89
N GLU A 45 7.20 18.69 -2.16
CA GLU A 45 8.59 18.71 -2.59
C GLU A 45 8.75 19.19 -4.03
N ASN A 46 9.71 20.09 -4.24
CA ASN A 46 9.97 20.75 -5.53
C ASN A 46 11.34 20.41 -6.11
N ASN A 47 12.21 19.75 -5.34
CA ASN A 47 13.51 19.32 -5.84
C ASN A 47 13.37 18.08 -6.74
N TYR A 48 13.71 18.21 -8.02
CA TYR A 48 13.57 17.15 -9.02
C TYR A 48 14.37 15.89 -8.70
N GLU A 49 15.60 16.03 -8.18
CA GLU A 49 16.47 14.90 -7.86
C GLU A 49 15.86 14.06 -6.73
N LYS A 50 15.44 14.73 -5.64
CA LYS A 50 14.76 14.07 -4.53
C LYS A 50 13.49 13.36 -4.97
N ILE A 51 12.71 13.96 -5.88
CA ILE A 51 11.49 13.32 -6.39
C ILE A 51 11.84 12.06 -7.20
N ASP A 52 12.94 12.04 -7.95
CA ASP A 52 13.36 10.85 -8.71
C ASP A 52 13.86 9.74 -7.79
N ASP A 53 14.56 10.09 -6.72
CA ASP A 53 14.96 9.14 -5.66
C ASP A 53 13.72 8.55 -4.97
N LEU A 54 12.74 9.37 -4.62
CA LEU A 54 11.48 8.94 -4.01
C LEU A 54 10.67 8.03 -4.94
N ILE A 55 10.62 8.33 -6.24
CA ILE A 55 9.96 7.47 -7.23
C ILE A 55 10.67 6.11 -7.33
N THR A 56 12.01 6.11 -7.35
CA THR A 56 12.82 4.89 -7.39
C THR A 56 12.61 4.04 -6.14
N TYR A 57 12.63 4.68 -4.97
CA TYR A 57 12.31 4.07 -3.69
C TYR A 57 10.89 3.47 -3.67
N ALA A 58 9.89 4.20 -4.17
CA ALA A 58 8.50 3.74 -4.24
C ALA A 58 8.33 2.54 -5.18
N LYS A 59 9.05 2.50 -6.32
CA LYS A 59 9.07 1.33 -7.22
C LYS A 59 9.68 0.11 -6.55
N ALA A 60 10.82 0.26 -5.87
CA ALA A 60 11.44 -0.84 -5.13
C ALA A 60 10.49 -1.39 -4.04
N ASN A 61 9.78 -0.51 -3.33
CA ASN A 61 8.78 -0.92 -2.35
C ASN A 61 7.58 -1.62 -2.96
N LEU A 62 7.14 -1.21 -4.15
CA LEU A 62 6.07 -1.91 -4.86
C LEU A 62 6.43 -3.39 -5.11
N ASP A 63 7.67 -3.65 -5.52
CA ASP A 63 8.14 -5.03 -5.76
C ASP A 63 8.33 -5.82 -4.45
N ILE A 64 8.70 -5.15 -3.36
CA ILE A 64 8.69 -5.76 -2.03
C ILE A 64 7.26 -6.14 -1.63
N ILE A 65 6.31 -5.22 -1.72
CA ILE A 65 4.91 -5.46 -1.36
C ILE A 65 4.35 -6.64 -2.16
N LYS A 66 4.55 -6.67 -3.48
CA LYS A 66 4.11 -7.79 -4.33
C LYS A 66 4.65 -9.14 -3.85
N ARG A 67 5.95 -9.24 -3.57
CA ARG A 67 6.56 -10.47 -3.06
C ARG A 67 6.00 -10.86 -1.69
N GLN A 68 5.87 -9.90 -0.78
CA GLN A 68 5.34 -10.14 0.57
C GLN A 68 3.87 -10.53 0.57
N VAL A 69 3.06 -10.00 -0.37
CA VAL A 69 1.69 -10.44 -0.58
C VAL A 69 1.64 -11.91 -0.99
N VAL A 70 2.47 -12.32 -1.95
CA VAL A 70 2.54 -13.72 -2.40
C VAL A 70 2.95 -14.63 -1.25
N ILE A 71 4.01 -14.28 -0.52
CA ILE A 71 4.47 -15.06 0.65
C ILE A 71 3.37 -15.15 1.71
N GLY A 72 2.71 -14.04 2.04
CA GLY A 72 1.63 -14.03 3.01
C GLY A 72 0.42 -14.85 2.58
N GLN A 73 0.17 -14.97 1.27
CA GLN A 73 -0.88 -15.84 0.73
C GLN A 73 -0.50 -17.32 0.82
N LEU A 74 0.76 -17.67 0.52
CA LEU A 74 1.28 -19.04 0.63
C LEU A 74 1.29 -19.53 2.08
N TYR A 75 1.70 -18.67 3.01
CA TYR A 75 1.81 -19.00 4.44
C TYR A 75 0.77 -18.24 5.27
N ARG A 76 -0.50 -18.35 4.85
CA ARG A 76 -1.60 -17.69 5.57
C ARG A 76 -1.83 -18.36 6.93
N GLY A 77 -1.65 -17.60 8.00
CA GLY A 77 -2.03 -18.01 9.36
C GLY A 77 -3.54 -17.91 9.65
N PRO A 78 -3.98 -18.33 10.84
CA PRO A 78 -5.36 -18.18 11.26
C PRO A 78 -5.77 -16.71 11.34
N GLU A 79 -7.04 -16.44 11.09
CA GLU A 79 -7.58 -15.08 11.13
C GLU A 79 -7.58 -14.54 12.55
N THR A 80 -7.24 -13.26 12.68
CA THR A 80 -7.23 -12.57 13.96
C THR A 80 -8.66 -12.29 14.43
N VAL A 81 -8.86 -12.12 15.73
CA VAL A 81 -10.17 -11.76 16.33
C VAL A 81 -10.77 -10.50 15.67
N ILE A 82 -9.92 -9.54 15.33
CA ILE A 82 -10.31 -8.30 14.66
C ILE A 82 -10.87 -8.58 13.26
N GLU A 83 -10.25 -9.48 12.49
CA GLU A 83 -10.74 -9.85 11.16
C GLU A 83 -12.09 -10.56 11.22
N ASN A 84 -12.28 -11.44 12.20
CA ASN A 84 -13.56 -12.12 12.43
C ASN A 84 -14.68 -11.12 12.74
N HIS A 85 -14.42 -10.18 13.65
CA HIS A 85 -15.39 -9.13 14.01
C HIS A 85 -15.72 -8.22 12.82
N LEU A 86 -14.73 -7.84 12.00
CA LEU A 86 -14.93 -7.01 10.82
C LEU A 86 -15.75 -7.72 9.73
N LYS A 87 -15.59 -9.04 9.57
CA LYS A 87 -16.41 -9.83 8.64
C LYS A 87 -17.86 -9.90 9.09
N SER A 88 -18.09 -10.22 10.37
CA SER A 88 -19.43 -10.28 10.97
C SER A 88 -20.21 -8.97 10.76
N ASN A 89 -19.55 -7.82 10.96
CA ASN A 89 -20.19 -6.52 10.78
C ASN A 89 -20.47 -6.16 9.31
N LYS A 90 -19.75 -6.74 8.36
CA LYS A 90 -20.05 -6.57 6.92
C LYS A 90 -21.27 -7.39 6.52
N THR A 91 -21.37 -8.63 6.99
CA THR A 91 -22.54 -9.50 6.74
C THR A 91 -23.80 -9.00 7.41
N ALA A 92 -23.70 -8.34 8.58
CA ALA A 92 -24.85 -7.75 9.27
C ALA A 92 -25.36 -6.43 8.63
N LYS A 93 -24.59 -5.83 7.71
CA LYS A 93 -24.92 -4.57 7.02
C LYS A 93 -25.31 -4.75 5.55
N GLN A 94 -25.25 -5.99 5.03
CA GLN A 94 -25.77 -6.36 3.72
C GLN A 94 -27.20 -6.86 3.87
#